data_AF-A0A3D2GLF0-F1
#
_entry.id   AF-A0A3D2GLF0-F1
#
_cell.length_a   1.000
_cell.length_b   1.000
_cell.length_c   1.000
_cell.angle_alpha   90.00
_cell.angle_beta   90.00
_cell.angle_gamma   90.00
#
_symmetry.space_group_name_H-M   'P 1'
#
loop_
_entity.id
_entity.type
_entity.pdbx_description
1 polymer ?
#
loop_
_entity_poly.entity_id
_entity_poly.type
_entity_poly.pdbx_seq_one_letter_code
_entity_poly.pdbx_strand_id
1 'polypeptide(L)'
;MPTNPLIDQLPDYPFQRLRDLLDPVTPAHNGAPLNLTIGEPQGVPPLWMNEIITENAHLWGKYPPVDGTPEYRLAARNWLV
;
A
#
# COMPACT_ATOMS: atom_id res chain seq x y z
N MET A 1 -0.48 -27.49 17.73
CA MET A 1 -1.88 -27.07 17.53
C MET A 1 -2.21 -27.24 16.06
N PRO A 2 -3.39 -27.75 15.67
CA PRO A 2 -3.76 -27.80 14.27
C PRO A 2 -3.81 -26.38 13.67
N THR A 3 -3.38 -26.24 12.43
CA THR A 3 -3.46 -24.99 11.65
C THR A 3 -4.90 -24.68 11.26
N ASN A 4 -5.21 -23.40 11.04
CA ASN A 4 -6.54 -22.98 10.60
C ASN A 4 -6.77 -23.41 9.14
N PRO A 5 -7.77 -24.26 8.83
CA PRO A 5 -8.02 -24.77 7.48
C PRO A 5 -8.45 -23.68 6.47
N LEU A 6 -8.75 -22.46 6.94
CA LEU A 6 -9.04 -21.32 6.06
C LEU A 6 -7.79 -20.75 5.39
N ILE A 7 -6.59 -20.99 5.95
CA ILE A 7 -5.33 -20.52 5.36
C ILE A 7 -5.09 -21.21 4.01
N ASP A 8 -5.39 -22.51 3.92
CA ASP A 8 -5.23 -23.31 2.70
C ASP A 8 -6.21 -22.91 1.59
N GLN A 9 -7.21 -22.09 1.90
CA GLN A 9 -8.22 -21.60 0.94
C GLN A 9 -7.91 -20.19 0.43
N LEU A 10 -6.82 -19.55 0.90
CA LEU A 10 -6.44 -18.23 0.43
C LEU A 10 -5.99 -18.31 -1.04
N PRO A 11 -6.49 -17.42 -1.91
CA PRO A 11 -6.05 -17.40 -3.30
C PRO A 11 -4.60 -16.92 -3.41
N ASP A 12 -3.90 -17.37 -4.44
CA ASP A 12 -2.59 -16.83 -4.78
C ASP A 12 -2.67 -15.34 -5.08
N TYR A 13 -1.61 -14.63 -4.71
CA TYR A 13 -1.49 -13.22 -4.99
C TYR A 13 -1.50 -12.95 -6.50
N PRO A 14 -2.32 -12.01 -7.02
CA PRO A 14 -2.49 -11.82 -8.46
C PRO A 14 -1.20 -11.57 -9.24
N PHE A 15 -0.25 -10.84 -8.67
CA PHE A 15 1.04 -10.58 -9.33
C PHE A 15 1.96 -11.80 -9.34
N GLN A 16 1.81 -12.72 -8.38
CA GLN A 16 2.52 -14.01 -8.45
C GLN A 16 1.98 -14.84 -9.61
N ARG A 17 0.66 -14.97 -9.71
CA ARG A 17 0.01 -15.69 -10.83
C ARG A 17 0.41 -15.14 -12.20
N LEU A 18 0.52 -13.82 -12.32
CA LEU A 18 0.97 -13.18 -13.56
C LEU A 18 2.45 -13.44 -13.84
N ARG A 19 3.31 -13.42 -12.81
CA ARG A 19 4.72 -13.80 -12.97
C ARG A 19 4.84 -15.24 -13.46
N ASP A 20 4.15 -16.18 -12.82
CA ASP A 20 4.19 -17.60 -13.20
C ASP A 20 3.69 -17.84 -14.63
N LEU A 21 2.68 -17.07 -15.06
CA LEU A 21 2.15 -17.11 -16.43
C LEU A 21 3.17 -16.64 -17.46
N LEU A 22 4.00 -15.65 -17.12
CA LEU A 22 4.97 -15.04 -18.04
C LEU A 22 6.37 -15.65 -17.95
N ASP A 23 6.68 -16.38 -16.89
CA ASP A 23 7.99 -17.01 -16.65
C ASP A 23 8.56 -17.81 -17.85
N PRO A 24 7.78 -18.64 -18.57
CA PRO A 24 8.31 -19.38 -19.72
C PRO A 24 8.44 -18.53 -21.00
N VAL A 25 8.01 -17.26 -20.99
CA VAL A 25 7.94 -16.41 -22.19
C VAL A 25 9.18 -15.52 -22.29
N THR A 26 9.93 -15.68 -23.39
CA THR A 26 11.02 -14.75 -23.72
C THR A 26 10.48 -13.53 -24.46
N PRO A 27 10.73 -12.29 -23.99
CA PRO A 27 10.34 -11.08 -24.71
C PRO A 27 10.98 -10.99 -26.10
N ALA A 28 10.24 -10.48 -27.08
CA ALA A 28 10.74 -10.32 -28.46
C ALA A 28 11.87 -9.28 -28.60
N HIS A 29 12.06 -8.41 -27.60
CA HIS A 29 13.07 -7.37 -27.57
C HIS A 29 13.85 -7.41 -26.25
N ASN A 30 15.17 -7.21 -26.32
CA ASN A 30 16.10 -7.25 -25.17
C ASN A 30 16.11 -5.97 -24.33
N GLY A 31 14.99 -5.23 -24.31
CA GLY A 31 14.87 -3.98 -23.58
C GLY A 31 14.39 -4.23 -22.15
N ALA A 32 14.63 -3.28 -21.26
CA ALA A 32 14.03 -3.32 -19.93
C ALA A 32 12.49 -3.34 -20.04
N PRO A 33 11.79 -4.27 -19.37
CA PRO A 33 10.33 -4.31 -19.39
C PRO A 33 9.71 -3.04 -18.79
N LEU A 34 8.67 -2.50 -19.42
CA LEU A 34 7.81 -1.50 -18.82
C LEU A 34 6.69 -2.20 -18.04
N ASN A 35 6.77 -2.17 -16.71
CA ASN A 35 5.78 -2.84 -15.87
C ASN A 35 4.51 -1.97 -15.72
N LEU A 36 3.47 -2.31 -16.47
CA LEU A 36 2.13 -1.71 -16.38
C LEU A 36 1.14 -2.60 -15.62
N THR A 37 1.63 -3.66 -14.98
CA THR A 37 0.80 -4.69 -14.36
C THR A 37 0.52 -4.39 -12.88
N ILE A 38 1.34 -3.54 -12.26
CA ILE A 38 1.24 -3.14 -10.86
C ILE A 38 0.99 -1.63 -10.79
N GLY A 39 -0.11 -1.24 -10.15
CA GLY A 39 -0.47 0.16 -9.92
C GLY A 39 0.23 0.79 -8.71
N GLU A 40 1.49 0.45 -8.45
CA GLU A 40 2.24 1.05 -7.35
C GLU A 40 2.65 2.49 -7.70
N PRO A 41 2.34 3.49 -6.85
CA PRO A 41 2.75 4.86 -7.10
C PRO A 41 4.28 4.98 -7.08
N GLN A 42 4.87 5.44 -8.18
CA GLN A 42 6.32 5.68 -8.32
C GLN A 42 6.72 7.15 -8.07
N GLY A 43 5.74 8.01 -7.76
CA GLY A 43 5.96 9.43 -7.53
C GLY A 43 6.60 9.72 -6.17
N VAL A 44 7.36 10.81 -6.08
CA VAL A 44 7.90 11.30 -4.81
C VAL A 44 6.75 11.88 -3.98
N PRO A 45 6.53 11.42 -2.73
CA PRO A 45 5.55 12.01 -1.84
C PRO A 45 5.85 13.50 -1.57
N PRO A 46 4.84 14.33 -1.25
CA PRO A 46 5.09 15.73 -0.93
C PRO A 46 6.04 15.91 0.25
N LEU A 47 7.03 16.82 0.12
CA LEU A 47 8.10 17.01 1.11
C LEU A 47 7.59 17.36 2.51
N TRP A 48 6.52 18.14 2.59
CA TRP A 48 5.89 18.56 3.85
C TRP A 48 5.33 17.40 4.67
N MET A 49 5.15 16.20 4.08
CA MET A 49 4.65 15.03 4.81
C MET A 49 5.59 14.64 5.96
N ASN A 50 6.90 14.63 5.70
CA ASN A 50 7.91 14.23 6.70
C ASN A 50 8.05 15.27 7.82
N GLU A 51 7.91 16.55 7.47
CA GLU A 51 7.94 17.67 8.41
C GLU A 51 6.80 17.53 9.42
N ILE A 52 5.55 17.40 8.94
CA ILE A 52 4.37 17.27 9.80
C ILE A 52 4.45 16.02 10.70
N ILE A 53 4.90 14.88 10.19
CA ILE A 53 5.05 13.65 10.99
C ILE A 53 6.08 13.88 12.12
N THR A 54 7.20 14.53 11.80
CA THR A 54 8.28 14.80 12.74
C THR A 54 7.85 15.79 13.83
N GLU A 55 7.17 16.87 13.44
CA GLU A 55 6.60 17.87 14.35
C GLU A 55 5.65 17.24 15.38
N ASN A 56 4.87 16.24 14.96
CA ASN A 56 3.88 15.58 15.80
C ASN A 56 4.40 14.33 16.54
N ALA A 57 5.70 14.02 16.46
CA ALA A 57 6.28 12.82 17.07
C ALA A 57 6.12 12.77 18.61
N HIS A 58 5.93 13.91 19.27
CA HIS A 58 5.65 13.95 20.71
C HIS A 58 4.36 13.22 21.12
N LEU A 59 3.50 12.82 20.17
CA LEU A 59 2.25 12.10 20.41
C LEU A 59 2.36 10.57 20.36
N TRP A 60 3.49 9.98 19.95
CA TRP A 60 3.64 8.51 19.76
C TRP A 60 3.31 7.66 21.00
N GLY A 61 3.44 8.23 22.21
CA GLY A 61 3.12 7.54 23.47
C GLY A 61 1.64 7.51 23.84
N LYS A 62 0.75 8.08 23.01
CA LYS A 62 -0.68 8.18 23.28
C LYS A 62 -1.46 7.18 22.44
N TYR A 63 -2.47 6.55 23.04
CA TYR A 63 -3.45 5.79 22.29
C TYR A 63 -4.33 6.75 21.47
N PRO A 64 -4.40 6.57 20.13
CA PRO A 64 -5.28 7.38 19.32
C PRO A 64 -6.76 7.01 19.60
N PRO A 65 -7.70 7.95 19.42
CA PRO A 65 -9.13 7.64 19.46
C PRO A 65 -9.49 6.64 18.35
N VAL A 66 -10.40 5.70 18.65
CA VAL A 66 -10.88 4.70 17.68
C VAL A 66 -11.52 5.37 16.45
N ASP A 67 -12.26 6.47 16.66
CA ASP A 67 -12.93 7.21 15.59
C ASP A 67 -12.02 8.22 14.86
N GLY A 68 -10.74 8.29 15.23
CA GLY A 68 -9.82 9.34 14.79
C GLY A 68 -10.01 10.67 15.52
N THR A 69 -9.10 11.62 15.30
CA THR A 69 -9.17 12.93 15.98
C THR A 69 -10.28 13.81 15.38
N PRO A 70 -10.84 14.76 16.16
CA PRO A 70 -11.79 15.74 15.63
C PRO A 70 -11.25 16.51 14.42
N GLU A 71 -9.96 16.86 14.44
CA GLU A 71 -9.28 17.59 13.37
C GLU A 71 -9.18 16.75 12.09
N TYR A 72 -8.83 15.46 12.21
CA TYR A 72 -8.80 14.54 11.08
C TYR A 72 -10.17 14.41 10.43
N ARG A 73 -11.22 14.18 11.24
CA ARG A 73 -12.59 14.01 10.71
C ARG A 73 -13.07 15.28 10.01
N LEU A 74 -12.73 16.47 10.53
CA LEU A 74 -13.03 17.74 9.89
C LEU A 74 -12.29 17.90 8.56
N ALA A 75 -11.00 17.58 8.51
CA ALA A 75 -10.19 17.63 7.28
C ALA A 75 -10.71 16.66 6.22
N ALA A 76 -11.03 15.42 6.60
CA ALA A 76 -11.60 14.41 5.71
C ALA A 76 -12.97 14.85 5.16
N ARG A 77 -13.83 15.41 6.03
CA ARG A 77 -15.10 16.00 5.59
C ARG A 77 -14.87 17.10 4.55
N ASN A 78 -13.98 18.05 4.83
CA ASN A 78 -13.71 19.18 3.94
C ASN A 78 -13.06 18.77 2.61
N TRP A 79 -12.42 17.60 2.54
CA TRP A 79 -11.88 17.07 1.30
C TRP A 79 -12.97 16.48 0.37
N LEU A 80 -14.07 15.97 0.95
CA LEU A 80 -15.16 15.35 0.20
C LEU A 80 -16.10 16.34 -0.50
N VAL A 81 -16.06 17.63 -0.15
CA VAL A 81 -16.98 18.69 -0.62
C VAL A 81 -16.22 19.78 -1.36
#